data_AF-E0Z7P2-F1
#
_entry.id   AF-E0Z7P2-F1
#
_cell.length_a   1.000
_cell.length_b   1.000
_cell.length_c   1.000
_cell.angle_alpha   90.00
_cell.angle_beta   90.00
_cell.angle_gamma   90.00
#
_symmetry.space_group_name_H-M   'P 1'
#
loop_
_entity.id
_entity.type
_entity.pdbx_description
1 polymer ?
#
loop_
_entity_poly.entity_id
_entity_poly.type
_entity_poly.pdbx_seq_one_letter_code
_entity_poly.pdbx_strand_id
1 'polypeptide(L)'
;FVLVELSVGAHKQPQYLALNPFGVLPTIQDGDLTLFESRAIAKYLAKKYEGQGTEILGNSLSEQALVEQWSQVEGQSFNSPASAILYQILIVPMSGGSTDEAAVEMNVEKLKKVLDIYEERLSKSKYLAGDFFSLADLQHLPYLDYLVTDCGKGDLISSRKHVKAWWEDISSRPAWKKATGKTP
;
A
#
# COMPACT_ATOMS: atom_id res chain seq x y z
N PHE A 1 10.61 8.12 15.13
CA PHE A 1 10.86 8.18 13.67
C PHE A 1 12.19 8.86 13.44
N VAL A 2 13.01 8.35 12.52
CA VAL A 2 14.23 9.01 12.05
C VAL A 2 13.93 9.56 10.66
N LEU A 3 14.08 10.86 10.46
CA LEU A 3 13.81 11.51 9.18
C LEU A 3 14.95 11.21 8.20
N VAL A 4 14.59 10.83 6.96
CA VAL A 4 15.53 10.67 5.85
C VAL A 4 15.05 11.55 4.71
N GLU A 5 15.77 12.64 4.45
CA GLU A 5 15.37 13.63 3.45
C GLU A 5 15.65 13.15 2.03
N LEU A 6 14.58 12.87 1.28
CA LEU A 6 14.65 12.39 -0.10
C LEU A 6 15.20 13.45 -1.07
N SER A 7 14.84 14.72 -0.87
CA SER A 7 15.19 15.84 -1.76
C SER A 7 16.70 16.08 -1.88
N VAL A 8 17.46 15.80 -0.81
CA VAL A 8 18.92 15.90 -0.79
C VAL A 8 19.62 14.57 -1.06
N GLY A 9 18.85 13.53 -1.41
CA GLY A 9 19.41 12.22 -1.72
C GLY A 9 19.96 11.45 -0.51
N ALA A 10 19.50 11.75 0.73
CA ALA A 10 20.04 11.11 1.94
C ALA A 10 19.94 9.57 1.91
N HIS A 11 18.83 9.05 1.38
CA HIS A 11 18.59 7.63 1.11
C HIS A 11 19.58 6.95 0.14
N LYS A 12 20.41 7.72 -0.56
CA LYS A 12 21.46 7.22 -1.47
C LYS A 12 22.88 7.37 -0.89
N GLN A 13 23.02 7.95 0.30
CA GLN A 13 24.33 8.13 0.93
C GLN A 13 24.82 6.82 1.56
N PRO A 14 26.15 6.60 1.68
CA PRO A 14 26.72 5.35 2.21
C PRO A 14 26.16 4.93 3.57
N GLN A 15 25.85 5.90 4.43
CA GLN A 15 25.28 5.68 5.76
C GLN A 15 23.90 5.00 5.70
N TYR A 16 23.03 5.41 4.76
CA TYR A 16 21.72 4.78 4.58
C TYR A 16 21.81 3.49 3.78
N LEU A 17 22.70 3.44 2.78
CA LEU A 17 22.92 2.24 1.98
C LEU A 17 23.45 1.06 2.80
N ALA A 18 24.14 1.33 3.91
CA ALA A 18 24.52 0.31 4.88
C ALA A 18 23.31 -0.34 5.59
N LEU A 19 22.16 0.35 5.64
CA LEU A 19 20.92 -0.15 6.23
C LEU A 19 20.00 -0.78 5.17
N ASN A 20 19.89 -0.16 4.00
CA ASN A 20 19.15 -0.67 2.86
C ASN A 20 19.95 -0.48 1.57
N PRO A 21 20.49 -1.57 0.97
CA PRO A 21 21.37 -1.48 -0.19
C PRO A 21 20.67 -0.99 -1.46
N PHE A 22 19.33 -1.03 -1.53
CA PHE A 22 18.55 -0.48 -2.64
C PHE A 22 18.39 1.05 -2.56
N GLY A 23 18.71 1.62 -1.39
CA GLY A 23 18.56 3.05 -1.13
C GLY A 23 17.14 3.52 -1.36
N VAL A 24 16.16 2.79 -0.81
CA VAL A 24 14.74 3.13 -0.83
C VAL A 24 14.19 3.07 0.60
N LEU A 25 13.06 3.72 0.84
CA LEU A 25 12.36 3.64 2.12
C LEU A 25 11.20 2.63 2.04
N PRO A 26 10.73 2.08 3.17
CA PRO A 26 11.25 2.27 4.54
C PRO A 26 12.33 1.24 4.93
N THR A 27 13.02 1.54 6.03
CA THR A 27 13.91 0.62 6.76
C THR A 27 13.59 0.72 8.25
N ILE A 28 13.61 -0.40 8.97
CA ILE A 28 13.51 -0.42 10.44
C ILE A 28 14.76 -1.05 11.04
N GLN A 29 15.09 -0.62 12.26
CA GLN A 29 16.04 -1.29 13.14
C GLN A 29 15.30 -1.64 14.43
N ASP A 30 15.35 -2.91 14.82
CA ASP A 30 14.68 -3.46 15.98
C ASP A 30 15.69 -4.30 16.79
N GLY A 31 16.37 -3.64 17.74
CA GLY A 31 17.58 -4.18 18.35
C GLY A 31 18.68 -4.35 17.29
N ASP A 32 19.26 -5.56 17.22
CA ASP A 32 20.30 -5.90 16.25
C ASP A 32 19.76 -6.24 14.85
N LEU A 33 18.42 -6.37 14.70
CA LEU A 33 17.79 -6.71 13.44
C LEU A 33 17.55 -5.45 12.61
N THR A 34 18.10 -5.41 11.39
CA THR A 34 17.78 -4.37 10.39
C THR A 34 16.99 -5.00 9.24
N LEU A 35 15.81 -4.45 8.94
CA LEU A 35 14.92 -4.92 7.88
C LEU A 35 14.53 -3.76 6.95
N PHE A 36 14.51 -4.05 5.65
CA PHE A 36 13.91 -3.22 4.61
C PHE A 36 12.80 -4.01 3.90
N GLU A 37 12.15 -3.40 2.90
CA GLU A 37 10.88 -3.82 2.28
C GLU A 37 9.66 -3.62 3.19
N SER A 38 8.80 -2.67 2.82
CA SER A 38 7.63 -2.28 3.63
C SER A 38 6.71 -3.45 3.98
N ARG A 39 6.48 -4.37 3.03
CA ARG A 39 5.63 -5.56 3.23
C ARG A 39 6.27 -6.57 4.19
N ALA A 40 7.58 -6.78 4.07
CA ALA A 40 8.33 -7.66 4.97
C ALA A 40 8.36 -7.09 6.40
N ILE A 41 8.60 -5.77 6.51
CA ILE A 41 8.53 -5.03 7.77
C ILE A 41 7.14 -5.16 8.40
N ALA A 42 6.07 -4.94 7.63
CA ALA A 42 4.70 -5.03 8.14
C ALA A 42 4.38 -6.45 8.64
N LYS A 43 4.79 -7.49 7.91
CA LYS A 43 4.62 -8.89 8.31
C LYS A 43 5.43 -9.24 9.56
N TYR A 44 6.67 -8.77 9.65
CA TYR A 44 7.51 -8.92 10.84
C TYR A 44 6.86 -8.29 12.07
N LEU A 45 6.40 -7.04 11.98
CA LEU A 45 5.75 -6.35 13.09
C LEU A 45 4.45 -7.05 13.49
N ALA A 46 3.64 -7.46 12.52
CA ALA A 46 2.42 -8.21 12.78
C ALA A 46 2.69 -9.52 13.54
N LYS A 47 3.77 -10.23 13.20
CA LYS A 47 4.15 -11.48 13.88
C LYS A 47 4.81 -11.24 15.24
N LYS A 48 5.65 -10.22 15.36
CA LYS A 48 6.33 -9.86 16.62
C LYS A 48 5.34 -9.47 17.71
N TYR A 49 4.27 -8.78 17.33
CA TYR A 49 3.23 -8.30 18.24
C TYR A 49 1.93 -9.13 18.14
N GLU A 50 2.02 -10.39 17.69
CA GLU A 50 0.89 -11.33 17.70
C GLU A 50 0.27 -11.42 19.11
N GLY A 51 -1.07 -11.42 19.18
CA GLY A 51 -1.82 -11.31 20.43
C GLY A 51 -2.00 -9.89 20.96
N GLN A 52 -1.46 -8.87 20.29
CA GLN A 52 -1.64 -7.45 20.65
C GLN A 52 -2.39 -6.68 19.55
N GLY A 53 -3.59 -6.21 19.87
CA GLY A 53 -4.40 -5.41 18.95
C GLY A 53 -5.21 -6.26 17.98
N THR A 54 -5.33 -5.82 16.73
CA THR A 54 -6.08 -6.56 15.69
C THR A 54 -5.20 -7.63 15.07
N GLU A 55 -5.67 -8.88 15.08
CA GLU A 55 -5.03 -9.98 14.34
C GLU A 55 -5.16 -9.76 12.83
N ILE A 56 -4.04 -9.52 12.15
CA ILE A 56 -3.99 -9.18 10.71
C ILE A 56 -3.27 -10.23 9.85
N LEU A 57 -2.81 -11.33 10.46
CA LEU A 57 -2.16 -12.45 9.76
C LEU A 57 -3.11 -13.62 9.50
N GLY A 58 -4.25 -13.69 10.19
CA GLY A 58 -5.12 -14.87 10.20
C GLY A 58 -4.71 -15.89 11.27
N ASN A 59 -5.69 -16.62 11.80
CA ASN A 59 -5.53 -17.53 12.94
C ASN A 59 -5.38 -18.99 12.51
N SER A 60 -5.75 -19.34 11.27
CA SER A 60 -5.54 -20.67 10.69
C SER A 60 -4.54 -20.64 9.55
N LEU A 61 -3.97 -21.81 9.24
CA LEU A 61 -3.07 -21.97 8.08
C LEU A 61 -3.75 -21.51 6.77
N SER A 62 -5.04 -21.82 6.60
CA SER A 62 -5.82 -21.42 5.42
C SER A 62 -6.00 -19.91 5.34
N GLU A 63 -6.30 -19.24 6.45
CA GLU A 63 -6.41 -17.78 6.49
C GLU A 63 -5.06 -17.12 6.20
N GLN A 64 -3.98 -17.62 6.80
CA GLN A 64 -2.62 -17.12 6.55
C GLN A 64 -2.23 -17.26 5.07
N ALA A 65 -2.59 -18.39 4.44
CA ALA A 65 -2.37 -18.60 3.00
C ALA A 65 -3.15 -17.60 2.14
N LEU A 66 -4.40 -17.28 2.50
CA LEU A 66 -5.22 -16.30 1.80
C LEU A 66 -4.68 -14.86 1.99
N VAL A 67 -4.24 -14.52 3.20
CA VAL A 67 -3.59 -13.21 3.47
C VAL A 67 -2.33 -13.06 2.63
N GLU A 68 -1.48 -14.09 2.59
CA GLU A 68 -0.28 -14.07 1.75
C GLU A 68 -0.64 -13.97 0.26
N GLN A 69 -1.59 -14.77 -0.21
CA GLN A 69 -2.04 -14.73 -1.61
C GLN A 69 -2.45 -13.32 -2.03
N TRP A 70 -3.32 -12.66 -1.27
CA TRP A 70 -3.81 -11.32 -1.63
C TRP A 70 -2.77 -10.22 -1.39
N SER A 71 -1.84 -10.41 -0.45
CA SER A 71 -0.66 -9.53 -0.32
C SER A 71 0.25 -9.63 -1.55
N GLN A 72 0.44 -10.82 -2.11
CA GLN A 72 1.18 -11.00 -3.37
C GLN A 72 0.43 -10.41 -4.56
N VAL A 73 -0.91 -10.57 -4.63
CA VAL A 73 -1.73 -9.90 -5.66
C VAL A 73 -1.58 -8.38 -5.57
N GLU A 74 -1.55 -7.81 -4.36
CA GLU A 74 -1.31 -6.39 -4.16
C GLU A 74 0.05 -5.99 -4.75
N GLY A 75 1.14 -6.65 -4.35
CA GLY A 75 2.49 -6.31 -4.80
C GLY A 75 2.72 -6.50 -6.31
N GLN A 76 2.16 -7.56 -6.89
CA GLN A 76 2.44 -7.97 -8.27
C GLN A 76 1.47 -7.38 -9.31
N SER A 77 0.22 -7.11 -8.92
CA SER A 77 -0.83 -6.69 -9.85
C SER A 77 -1.35 -5.28 -9.57
N PHE A 78 -1.54 -4.90 -8.30
CA PHE A 78 -2.09 -3.59 -7.94
C PHE A 78 -1.01 -2.50 -7.86
N ASN A 79 0.08 -2.76 -7.13
CA ASN A 79 1.11 -1.78 -6.80
C ASN A 79 1.81 -1.23 -8.04
N SER A 80 2.11 -2.07 -9.04
CA SER A 80 2.81 -1.65 -10.26
C SER A 80 2.05 -0.56 -11.04
N PRO A 81 0.79 -0.75 -11.48
CA PRO A 81 0.06 0.32 -12.15
C PRO A 81 -0.29 1.50 -11.23
N ALA A 82 -0.63 1.26 -9.95
CA ALA A 82 -0.94 2.35 -9.01
C ALA A 82 0.26 3.28 -8.76
N SER A 83 1.44 2.71 -8.53
CA SER A 83 2.67 3.48 -8.33
C SER A 83 3.10 4.23 -9.59
N ALA A 84 2.90 3.65 -10.78
CA ALA A 84 3.20 4.32 -12.05
C ALA A 84 2.32 5.56 -12.28
N ILE A 85 1.03 5.47 -11.96
CA ILE A 85 0.09 6.62 -12.01
C ILE A 85 0.56 7.71 -11.05
N LEU A 86 0.82 7.35 -9.79
CA LEU A 86 1.29 8.29 -8.77
C LEU A 86 2.59 8.96 -9.20
N TYR A 87 3.55 8.19 -9.69
CA TYR A 87 4.84 8.71 -10.15
C TYR A 87 4.66 9.78 -11.24
N GLN A 88 3.84 9.51 -12.25
CA GLN A 88 3.59 10.46 -13.34
C GLN A 88 2.83 11.70 -12.88
N ILE A 89 1.81 11.55 -12.03
CA ILE A 89 0.94 12.67 -11.64
C ILE A 89 1.57 13.53 -10.54
N LEU A 90 2.35 12.95 -9.62
CA LEU A 90 2.89 13.66 -8.47
C LEU A 90 4.41 13.86 -8.57
N ILE A 91 5.17 12.79 -8.79
CA ILE A 91 6.64 12.82 -8.64
C ILE A 91 7.32 13.53 -9.81
N VAL A 92 6.88 13.28 -11.05
CA VAL A 92 7.43 13.92 -12.25
C VAL A 92 7.25 15.45 -12.20
N PRO A 93 6.04 16.00 -11.93
CA PRO A 93 5.86 17.44 -11.76
C PRO A 93 6.68 18.04 -10.61
N MET A 94 6.76 17.36 -9.45
CA MET A 94 7.60 17.80 -8.33
C MET A 94 9.09 17.89 -8.69
N SER A 95 9.53 17.13 -9.69
CA SER A 95 10.91 17.13 -10.19
C SER A 95 11.12 18.09 -11.36
N GLY A 96 10.12 18.92 -11.70
CA GLY A 96 10.19 19.90 -12.80
C GLY A 96 9.88 19.33 -14.18
N GLY A 97 9.40 18.08 -14.27
CA GLY A 97 8.93 17.47 -15.51
C GLY A 97 7.44 17.71 -15.78
N SER A 98 6.97 17.21 -16.91
CA SER A 98 5.54 17.20 -17.27
C SER A 98 5.00 15.77 -17.27
N THR A 99 3.78 15.59 -16.77
CA THR A 99 3.07 14.31 -16.77
C THR A 99 2.97 13.71 -18.17
N ASP A 100 3.33 12.44 -18.32
CA ASP A 100 3.02 11.66 -19.53
C ASP A 100 1.61 11.07 -19.43
N GLU A 101 0.64 11.74 -20.05
CA GLU A 101 -0.76 11.34 -20.03
C GLU A 101 -1.01 9.97 -20.66
N ALA A 102 -0.25 9.58 -21.68
CA ALA A 102 -0.40 8.27 -22.31
C ALA A 102 0.09 7.16 -21.36
N ALA A 103 1.17 7.39 -20.62
CA ALA A 103 1.63 6.49 -19.58
C ALA A 103 0.63 6.38 -18.42
N VAL A 104 -0.01 7.50 -18.03
CA VAL A 104 -1.07 7.50 -17.02
C VAL A 104 -2.27 6.66 -17.50
N GLU A 105 -2.78 6.92 -18.70
CA GLU A 105 -3.94 6.21 -19.25
C GLU A 105 -3.69 4.70 -19.37
N MET A 106 -2.51 4.30 -19.87
CA MET A 106 -2.12 2.90 -19.95
C MET A 106 -2.17 2.20 -18.59
N ASN A 107 -1.69 2.85 -17.53
CA ASN A 107 -1.68 2.26 -16.19
C ASN A 107 -3.06 2.34 -15.51
N VAL A 108 -3.87 3.34 -15.85
CA VAL A 108 -5.28 3.39 -15.45
C VAL A 108 -6.04 2.17 -16.02
N GLU A 109 -5.84 1.83 -17.29
CA GLU A 109 -6.49 0.65 -17.90
C GLU A 109 -6.02 -0.67 -17.29
N LYS A 110 -4.73 -0.78 -16.93
CA LYS A 110 -4.23 -1.93 -16.15
C LYS A 110 -4.88 -2.00 -14.78
N LEU A 111 -4.95 -0.88 -14.07
CA LEU A 111 -5.51 -0.81 -12.73
C LEU A 111 -7.02 -1.11 -12.73
N LYS A 112 -7.79 -0.65 -13.73
CA LYS A 112 -9.21 -0.98 -13.88
C LYS A 112 -9.44 -2.49 -13.88
N LYS A 113 -8.66 -3.25 -14.67
CA LYS A 113 -8.77 -4.72 -14.74
C LYS A 113 -8.52 -5.39 -13.39
N VAL A 114 -7.56 -4.89 -12.62
CA VAL A 114 -7.27 -5.38 -11.26
C VAL A 114 -8.44 -5.07 -10.33
N LEU A 115 -8.97 -3.85 -10.39
CA LEU A 115 -10.10 -3.43 -9.56
C LEU A 115 -11.40 -4.14 -9.93
N ASP A 116 -11.58 -4.59 -11.17
CA ASP A 116 -12.72 -5.42 -11.58
C ASP A 116 -12.68 -6.82 -10.92
N ILE A 117 -11.49 -7.41 -10.82
CA ILE A 117 -11.27 -8.65 -10.06
C ILE A 117 -11.57 -8.43 -8.57
N TYR A 118 -11.19 -7.26 -8.04
CA TYR A 118 -11.44 -6.92 -6.64
C TYR A 118 -12.94 -6.70 -6.40
N GLU A 119 -13.66 -6.08 -7.33
CA GLU A 119 -15.11 -5.90 -7.25
C GLU A 119 -15.82 -7.25 -7.16
N GLU A 120 -15.44 -8.22 -8.01
CA GLU A 120 -15.98 -9.57 -7.92
C GLU A 120 -15.61 -10.24 -6.59
N ARG A 121 -14.35 -10.13 -6.14
CA ARG A 121 -13.90 -10.72 -4.88
C ARG A 121 -14.68 -10.16 -3.69
N LEU A 122 -14.79 -8.84 -3.61
CA LEU A 122 -15.44 -8.11 -2.52
C LEU A 122 -16.97 -8.20 -2.57
N SER A 123 -17.54 -8.67 -3.69
CA SER A 123 -18.95 -9.08 -3.73
C SER A 123 -19.23 -10.37 -2.95
N LYS A 124 -18.20 -11.19 -2.71
CA LYS A 124 -18.31 -12.52 -2.07
C LYS A 124 -17.65 -12.60 -0.69
N SER A 125 -16.87 -11.59 -0.31
CA SER A 125 -16.03 -11.58 0.89
C SER A 125 -15.94 -10.15 1.42
N LYS A 126 -15.99 -9.96 2.75
CA LYS A 126 -15.95 -8.61 3.31
C LYS A 126 -14.62 -7.88 3.05
N TYR A 127 -13.52 -8.60 3.16
CA TYR A 127 -12.15 -8.16 2.88
C TYR A 127 -11.49 -9.08 1.85
N LEU A 128 -10.33 -8.70 1.33
CA LEU A 128 -9.67 -9.46 0.27
C LEU A 128 -9.35 -10.89 0.71
N ALA A 129 -8.84 -11.08 1.91
CA ALA A 129 -8.45 -12.39 2.43
C ALA A 129 -9.59 -13.20 3.10
N GLY A 130 -10.76 -12.61 3.32
CA GLY A 130 -11.87 -13.26 4.03
C GLY A 130 -12.77 -12.27 4.76
N ASP A 131 -13.31 -12.66 5.91
CA ASP A 131 -14.25 -11.83 6.68
C ASP A 131 -13.58 -10.99 7.79
N PHE A 132 -12.25 -10.92 7.80
CA PHE A 132 -11.45 -10.12 8.72
C PHE A 132 -10.48 -9.20 7.97
N PHE A 133 -10.23 -8.02 8.54
CA PHE A 133 -9.23 -7.08 8.02
C PHE A 133 -7.82 -7.64 8.23
N SER A 134 -7.00 -7.63 7.18
CA SER A 134 -5.68 -8.28 7.21
C SER A 134 -4.57 -7.41 6.60
N LEU A 135 -3.34 -7.93 6.60
CA LEU A 135 -2.24 -7.32 5.86
C LEU A 135 -2.56 -7.16 4.37
N ALA A 136 -3.36 -8.07 3.81
CA ALA A 136 -3.75 -8.01 2.42
C ALA A 136 -4.60 -6.77 2.11
N ASP A 137 -5.28 -6.17 3.10
CA ASP A 137 -6.06 -4.94 2.92
C ASP A 137 -5.24 -3.70 3.33
N LEU A 138 -4.47 -3.82 4.41
CA LEU A 138 -3.65 -2.74 4.96
C LEU A 138 -2.63 -2.22 3.94
N GLN A 139 -2.04 -3.11 3.14
CA GLN A 139 -0.98 -2.76 2.19
C GLN A 139 -1.47 -1.89 1.02
N HIS A 140 -2.76 -1.91 0.69
CA HIS A 140 -3.32 -1.04 -0.36
C HIS A 140 -3.51 0.41 0.09
N LEU A 141 -3.62 0.65 1.41
CA LEU A 141 -3.99 1.95 1.96
C LEU A 141 -3.16 3.11 1.41
N PRO A 142 -1.80 3.06 1.36
CA PRO A 142 -1.01 4.20 0.91
C PRO A 142 -1.31 4.63 -0.52
N TYR A 143 -1.31 3.68 -1.46
CA TYR A 143 -1.52 4.01 -2.87
C TYR A 143 -2.99 4.32 -3.18
N LEU A 144 -3.95 3.67 -2.52
CA LEU A 144 -5.36 4.04 -2.67
C LEU A 144 -5.63 5.46 -2.16
N ASP A 145 -5.04 5.84 -1.03
CA ASP A 145 -5.18 7.18 -0.47
C ASP A 145 -4.68 8.23 -1.48
N TYR A 146 -3.45 8.08 -1.99
CA TYR A 146 -2.92 8.98 -3.02
C TYR A 146 -3.77 9.01 -4.30
N LEU A 147 -4.22 7.85 -4.78
CA LEU A 147 -5.08 7.78 -5.98
C LEU A 147 -6.38 8.58 -5.78
N VAL A 148 -6.97 8.49 -4.59
CA VAL A 148 -8.23 9.15 -4.23
C VAL A 148 -8.03 10.64 -3.94
N THR A 149 -7.01 11.01 -3.17
CA THR A 149 -6.86 12.38 -2.64
C THR A 149 -5.98 13.29 -3.48
N ASP A 150 -4.96 12.77 -4.14
CA ASP A 150 -3.90 13.59 -4.75
C ASP A 150 -3.81 13.41 -6.26
N CYS A 151 -4.14 12.23 -6.79
CA CYS A 151 -4.02 11.94 -8.22
C CYS A 151 -5.30 12.22 -9.03
N GLY A 152 -6.41 12.59 -8.38
CA GLY A 152 -7.69 12.78 -9.05
C GLY A 152 -8.23 11.51 -9.72
N LYS A 153 -7.88 10.32 -9.21
CA LYS A 153 -8.30 9.01 -9.74
C LYS A 153 -9.31 8.29 -8.83
N GLY A 154 -9.98 9.04 -7.94
CA GLY A 154 -11.00 8.49 -7.05
C GLY A 154 -12.14 7.75 -7.75
N ASP A 155 -12.45 8.10 -9.00
CA ASP A 155 -13.49 7.43 -9.80
C ASP A 155 -13.18 5.96 -10.11
N LEU A 156 -11.90 5.56 -10.09
CA LEU A 156 -11.53 4.15 -10.22
C LEU A 156 -12.07 3.32 -9.05
N ILE A 157 -12.24 3.94 -7.89
CA ILE A 157 -12.73 3.30 -6.67
C ILE A 157 -14.24 3.51 -6.59
N SER A 158 -14.71 4.76 -6.76
CA SER A 158 -16.12 5.12 -6.56
C SER A 158 -17.10 4.50 -7.55
N SER A 159 -16.63 4.13 -8.75
CA SER A 159 -17.42 3.46 -9.80
C SER A 159 -17.71 1.97 -9.53
N ARG A 160 -17.06 1.39 -8.52
CA ARG A 160 -17.16 -0.03 -8.15
C ARG A 160 -17.77 -0.14 -6.76
N LYS A 161 -18.95 -0.74 -6.64
CA LYS A 161 -19.75 -0.70 -5.42
C LYS A 161 -19.02 -1.34 -4.23
N HIS A 162 -18.48 -2.53 -4.43
CA HIS A 162 -17.84 -3.29 -3.36
C HIS A 162 -16.43 -2.77 -3.06
N VAL A 163 -15.66 -2.38 -4.08
CA VAL A 163 -14.36 -1.71 -3.90
C VAL A 163 -14.51 -0.39 -3.15
N LYS A 164 -15.51 0.43 -3.50
CA LYS A 164 -15.81 1.68 -2.79
C LYS A 164 -16.11 1.42 -1.31
N ALA A 165 -17.02 0.50 -1.02
CA ALA A 165 -17.40 0.18 0.36
C ALA A 165 -16.21 -0.36 1.17
N TRP A 166 -15.38 -1.21 0.55
CA TRP A 166 -14.14 -1.71 1.14
C TRP A 166 -13.15 -0.58 1.44
N TRP A 167 -12.91 0.31 0.48
CA TRP A 167 -12.04 1.48 0.66
C TRP A 167 -12.53 2.38 1.80
N GLU A 168 -13.82 2.69 1.85
CA GLU A 168 -14.42 3.51 2.91
C GLU A 168 -14.23 2.85 4.28
N ASP A 169 -14.40 1.53 4.40
CA ASP A 169 -14.13 0.80 5.64
C ASP A 169 -12.65 0.90 6.04
N ILE A 170 -11.72 0.45 5.18
CA ILE A 170 -10.31 0.34 5.55
C ILE A 170 -9.64 1.70 5.79
N SER A 171 -10.02 2.73 5.03
CA SER A 171 -9.48 4.09 5.18
C SER A 171 -10.07 4.83 6.37
N SER A 172 -11.26 4.44 6.86
CA SER A 172 -11.86 5.06 8.05
C SER A 172 -11.22 4.60 9.37
N ARG A 173 -10.39 3.55 9.35
CA ARG A 173 -9.80 2.93 10.55
C ARG A 173 -8.96 3.96 11.33
N PRO A 174 -9.07 4.01 12.67
CA PRO A 174 -8.33 4.98 13.48
C PRO A 174 -6.80 4.95 13.27
N ALA A 175 -6.24 3.76 13.06
CA ALA A 175 -4.81 3.61 12.78
C ALA A 175 -4.39 4.28 11.46
N TRP A 176 -5.21 4.21 10.41
CA TRP A 176 -4.93 4.87 9.14
C TRP A 176 -5.03 6.39 9.27
N LYS A 177 -6.10 6.90 9.90
CA LYS A 177 -6.27 8.33 10.19
C LYS A 177 -5.11 8.90 11.00
N LYS A 178 -4.63 8.15 11.99
CA LYS A 178 -3.45 8.52 12.77
C LYS A 178 -2.17 8.55 11.91
N ALA A 179 -1.99 7.56 11.02
CA ALA A 179 -0.81 7.47 10.17
C ALA A 179 -0.74 8.59 9.13
N THR A 180 -1.88 8.99 8.54
CA THR A 180 -1.92 10.07 7.54
C THR A 180 -1.94 11.46 8.14
N GLY A 181 -2.20 11.59 9.45
CA GLY A 181 -2.40 12.90 10.11
C GLY A 181 -3.64 13.64 9.62
N LYS A 182 -4.42 13.05 8.70
CA LYS A 182 -5.71 13.53 8.21
C LYS A 182 -6.75 13.19 9.28
N THR A 183 -6.83 14.02 10.30
CA THR A 183 -7.93 14.00 11.28
C THR A 183 -9.20 14.52 10.57
N PRO A 184 -10.43 14.05 10.88
CA PRO A 184 -11.64 14.55 10.24
C PRO A 184 -11.77 16.08 10.31
#